data_AF-A0A7C3MHT6-F1
#
_entry.id   AF-A0A7C3MHT6-F1
#
_cell.length_a   1.000
_cell.length_b   1.000
_cell.length_c   1.000
_cell.angle_alpha   90.00
_cell.angle_beta   90.00
_cell.angle_gamma   90.00
#
_symmetry.space_group_name_H-M   'P 1'
#
loop_
_entity.id
_entity.type
_entity.pdbx_description
1 polymer ?
#
loop_
_entity_poly.entity_id
_entity_poly.type
_entity_poly.pdbx_seq_one_letter_code
_entity_poly.pdbx_strand_id
1 'polypeptide(L)'
;MEGRVILSRLQEKIGINFSDEKILLKAITHKSYAYERGTESNERLEFLGDAVLNLVVTEFLYENFPELEEGDMSKLKSTLIGIETLYKIGKKMNIGEFLLLGKGE
;
A
#
# COMPACT_ATOMS: atom_id res chain seq x y z
N MET A 1 -3.60 -2.99 -24.41
CA MET A 1 -2.15 -3.29 -24.44
C MET A 1 -1.39 -2.53 -23.37
N GLU A 2 -1.65 -1.23 -23.17
CA GLU A 2 -0.97 -0.41 -22.14
C GLU A 2 -1.11 -0.93 -20.69
N GLY A 3 -2.32 -1.37 -20.28
CA GLY A 3 -2.53 -1.85 -18.91
C GLY A 3 -1.68 -3.07 -18.52
N ARG A 4 -1.45 -4.03 -19.43
CA ARG A 4 -0.60 -5.20 -19.15
C ARG A 4 0.88 -4.82 -18.98
N VAL A 5 1.36 -3.83 -19.73
CA VAL A 5 2.74 -3.35 -19.63
C VAL A 5 2.97 -2.65 -18.28
N ILE A 6 2.00 -1.86 -17.82
CA ILE A 6 2.05 -1.20 -16.51
C ILE A 6 2.13 -2.24 -15.38
N LEU A 7 1.28 -3.26 -15.40
CA LEU A 7 1.27 -4.31 -14.38
C LEU A 7 2.57 -5.13 -14.38
N SER A 8 3.08 -5.50 -15.56
CA SER A 8 4.36 -6.22 -15.66
C SER A 8 5.53 -5.41 -15.08
N ARG A 9 5.62 -4.12 -15.40
CA ARG A 9 6.66 -3.23 -14.87
C ARG A 9 6.53 -3.03 -13.35
N LEU A 10 5.31 -2.95 -12.84
CA LEU A 10 5.08 -2.84 -11.40
C LEU A 10 5.53 -4.11 -10.68
N GLN A 11 5.18 -5.30 -11.18
CA GLN A 11 5.60 -6.58 -10.59
C GLN A 11 7.13 -6.72 -10.53
N GLU A 12 7.83 -6.33 -11.61
CA GLU A 12 9.29 -6.29 -11.64
C GLU A 12 9.84 -5.30 -10.61
N LYS A 13 9.24 -4.10 -10.52
CA LYS A 13 9.63 -3.05 -9.57
C LYS A 13 9.52 -3.50 -8.10
N ILE A 14 8.45 -4.21 -7.75
CA ILE A 14 8.21 -4.68 -6.37
C ILE A 14 8.78 -6.09 -6.11
N GLY A 15 9.32 -6.77 -7.13
CA GLY A 15 9.86 -8.12 -7.01
C GLY A 15 8.82 -9.20 -6.69
N ILE A 16 7.54 -8.95 -7.00
CA ILE A 16 6.42 -9.85 -6.66
C ILE A 16 5.62 -10.15 -7.92
N ASN A 17 5.46 -11.43 -8.23
CA ASN A 17 4.59 -11.91 -9.30
C ASN A 17 3.22 -12.26 -8.72
N PHE A 18 2.17 -11.60 -9.21
CA PHE A 18 0.78 -11.89 -8.86
C PHE A 18 0.25 -13.00 -9.77
N SER A 19 -0.35 -14.02 -9.15
CA SER A 19 -1.08 -15.06 -9.89
C SER A 19 -2.39 -14.54 -10.49
N ASP A 20 -3.02 -13.56 -9.84
CA ASP A 20 -4.17 -12.82 -10.36
C ASP A 20 -3.83 -11.32 -10.48
N GLU A 21 -3.48 -10.90 -11.70
CA GLU A 21 -3.19 -9.51 -12.04
C GLU A 21 -4.36 -8.55 -11.76
N LYS A 22 -5.60 -9.05 -11.64
CA LYS A 22 -6.76 -8.20 -11.29
C LYS A 22 -6.65 -7.64 -9.88
N ILE A 23 -6.01 -8.39 -8.96
CA ILE A 23 -5.75 -7.91 -7.60
C ILE A 23 -4.78 -6.73 -7.66
N LEU A 24 -3.69 -6.86 -8.43
CA LEU A 24 -2.71 -5.79 -8.60
C LEU A 24 -3.33 -4.55 -9.27
N LEU A 25 -4.14 -4.76 -10.31
CA LEU A 25 -4.88 -3.68 -10.97
C LEU A 25 -5.81 -2.95 -9.99
N LYS A 26 -6.56 -3.70 -9.16
CA LYS A 26 -7.40 -3.09 -8.12
C LYS A 26 -6.56 -2.31 -7.12
N ALA A 27 -5.41 -2.84 -6.68
CA ALA A 27 -4.54 -2.19 -5.68
C ALA A 27 -4.02 -0.82 -6.13
N ILE A 28 -3.81 -0.62 -7.43
CA ILE A 28 -3.36 0.67 -8.00
C ILE A 28 -4.50 1.56 -8.52
N THR A 29 -5.76 1.15 -8.36
CA THR A 29 -6.92 1.92 -8.82
C THR A 29 -7.39 2.88 -7.73
N HIS A 30 -7.10 4.17 -7.88
CA HIS A 30 -7.56 5.19 -6.95
C HIS A 30 -9.08 5.43 -7.09
N LYS A 31 -9.72 5.88 -6.00
CA LYS A 31 -11.17 6.13 -5.97
C LYS A 31 -11.66 7.10 -7.05
N SER A 32 -10.86 8.10 -7.45
CA SER A 32 -11.26 9.02 -8.53
C SER A 32 -11.29 8.35 -9.90
N TYR A 33 -10.31 7.51 -10.22
CA TYR A 33 -10.31 6.70 -11.43
C TYR A 33 -11.46 5.70 -11.44
N ALA A 34 -11.70 5.08 -10.29
CA ALA A 34 -12.78 4.12 -10.09
C ALA A 34 -14.15 4.75 -10.34
N TYR A 35 -14.39 5.93 -9.77
CA TYR A 35 -15.62 6.70 -9.94
C TYR A 35 -15.89 7.04 -11.42
N GLU A 36 -14.89 7.53 -12.15
CA GLU A 36 -15.04 7.88 -13.57
C GLU A 36 -15.38 6.71 -14.49
N ARG A 37 -15.00 5.48 -14.11
CA ARG A 37 -15.14 4.28 -14.95
C ARG A 37 -16.16 3.26 -14.43
N GLY A 38 -16.82 3.52 -13.31
CA GLY A 38 -17.75 2.59 -12.70
C GLY A 38 -17.09 1.25 -12.30
N THR A 39 -15.84 1.30 -11.83
CA THR A 39 -15.10 0.12 -11.33
C THR A 39 -14.87 0.24 -9.82
N GLU A 40 -14.40 -0.83 -9.19
CA GLU A 40 -14.01 -0.82 -7.78
C GLU A 40 -12.66 -0.13 -7.57
N SER A 41 -12.54 0.62 -6.47
CA SER A 41 -11.29 1.24 -6.00
C SER A 41 -10.43 0.27 -5.20
N ASN A 42 -9.25 0.73 -4.81
CA ASN A 42 -8.35 0.04 -3.88
C ASN A 42 -8.80 0.10 -2.40
N GLU A 43 -9.86 0.86 -2.03
CA GLU A 43 -10.21 1.14 -0.62
C GLU A 43 -10.44 -0.13 0.22
N ARG A 44 -11.01 -1.19 -0.36
CA ARG A 44 -11.16 -2.47 0.34
C ARG A 44 -9.84 -3.20 0.58
N LEU A 45 -8.90 -3.06 -0.36
CA LEU A 45 -7.54 -3.61 -0.21
C LEU A 45 -6.71 -2.76 0.74
N GLU A 46 -6.90 -1.44 0.74
CA GLU A 46 -6.31 -0.53 1.72
C GLU A 46 -6.75 -0.89 3.14
N PHE A 47 -8.06 -1.08 3.37
CA PHE A 47 -8.59 -1.50 4.66
C PHE A 47 -7.97 -2.83 5.15
N LEU A 48 -7.82 -3.82 4.27
CA LEU A 48 -7.15 -5.08 4.61
C LEU A 48 -5.64 -4.89 4.85
N GLY A 49 -4.99 -4.09 4.00
CA GLY A 49 -3.56 -3.82 4.05
C GLY A 49 -3.15 -3.08 5.32
N ASP A 50 -3.98 -2.17 5.83
CA ASP A 50 -3.75 -1.47 7.09
C ASP A 50 -3.71 -2.46 8.27
N ALA A 51 -4.64 -3.42 8.33
CA ALA A 51 -4.63 -4.46 9.35
C ALA A 51 -3.39 -5.37 9.25
N VAL A 52 -2.98 -5.75 8.03
CA VAL A 52 -1.77 -6.55 7.79
C VAL A 52 -0.51 -5.80 8.24
N LEU A 53 -0.39 -4.53 7.86
CA LEU A 53 0.76 -3.70 8.22
C LEU A 53 0.83 -3.46 9.74
N ASN A 54 -0.32 -3.23 10.38
CA ASN A 54 -0.42 -3.13 11.83
C ASN A 54 0.08 -4.40 12.53
N LEU A 55 -0.32 -5.57 12.04
CA LEU A 55 0.11 -6.86 12.61
C LEU A 55 1.63 -7.02 12.52
N VAL A 56 2.19 -6.88 11.31
CA VAL A 56 3.63 -7.08 11.06
C VAL A 56 4.48 -6.11 11.90
N VAL A 57 4.08 -4.84 11.99
CA VAL A 57 4.84 -3.86 12.78
C VAL A 57 4.65 -4.08 14.28
N THR A 58 3.47 -4.51 14.72
CA THR A 58 3.25 -4.85 16.14
C THR A 58 4.10 -6.05 16.55
N GLU A 59 4.15 -7.11 15.73
CA GLU A 59 5.00 -8.28 15.95
C GLU A 59 6.49 -7.88 16.01
N PHE A 60 6.95 -7.09 15.03
CA PHE A 60 8.31 -6.58 15.01
C PHE A 60 8.66 -5.80 16.29
N LEU A 61 7.78 -4.91 16.75
CA LEU A 61 8.01 -4.13 17.96
C LEU A 61 8.05 -5.00 19.22
N TYR A 62 7.11 -5.95 19.32
CA TYR A 62 7.04 -6.89 20.44
C TYR A 62 8.30 -7.74 20.58
N GLU A 63 8.84 -8.24 19.46
CA GLU A 63 10.01 -9.11 19.47
C GLU A 63 11.34 -8.35 19.69
N ASN A 64 11.45 -7.12 19.18
CA ASN A 64 12.74 -6.41 19.12
C ASN A 64 12.93 -5.36 20.22
N PHE A 65 11.87 -4.96 20.93
CA PHE A 65 11.91 -3.93 21.98
C PHE A 65 11.21 -4.40 23.26
N PRO A 66 11.66 -5.51 23.88
CA PRO A 66 11.00 -6.12 25.05
C PRO A 66 10.98 -5.21 26.30
N GLU A 67 11.81 -4.17 26.33
CA GLU A 67 11.89 -3.18 27.41
C GLU A 67 10.84 -2.05 27.31
N LEU A 68 10.19 -1.89 26.15
CA LEU A 68 9.20 -0.82 25.97
C LEU A 68 7.85 -1.19 26.57
N GLU A 69 7.22 -0.23 27.24
CA GLU A 69 5.83 -0.36 27.67
C GLU A 69 4.87 -0.24 26.48
N GLU A 70 3.66 -0.78 26.63
CA GLU A 70 2.61 -0.76 25.59
C GLU A 70 2.38 0.64 25.01
N GLY A 71 2.31 1.67 25.86
CA GLY A 71 2.06 3.02 25.42
C GLY A 71 3.17 3.59 24.51
N ASP A 72 4.42 3.20 24.75
CA ASP A 72 5.55 3.63 23.94
C ASP A 72 5.67 2.83 22.64
N MET A 73 5.40 1.52 22.68
CA MET A 73 5.24 0.70 21.47
C MET A 73 4.13 1.24 20.58
N SER A 74 2.99 1.65 21.16
CA SER A 74 1.86 2.24 20.42
C SER A 74 2.25 3.57 19.75
N LYS A 75 2.96 4.47 20.44
CA LYS A 75 3.48 5.72 19.84
C LYS A 75 4.48 5.45 18.70
N LEU A 76 5.40 4.51 18.91
CA LEU A 76 6.40 4.15 17.92
C LEU A 76 5.76 3.54 16.69
N LYS A 77 4.82 2.60 16.88
CA LYS A 77 4.01 2.02 15.80
C LYS A 77 3.34 3.12 14.97
N SER A 78 2.60 4.04 15.60
CA SER A 78 1.94 5.14 14.88
C SER A 78 2.90 6.01 14.08
N THR A 79 4.15 6.14 14.52
CA THR A 79 5.20 6.86 13.77
C THR A 79 5.69 6.04 12.56
N LEU A 80 5.91 4.73 12.74
CA LEU A 80 6.43 3.84 11.70
C LEU A 80 5.45 3.61 10.55
N ILE A 81 4.15 3.51 10.85
CA ILE A 81 3.10 3.24 9.86
C ILE A 81 2.18 4.45 9.62
N GLY A 82 2.58 5.63 10.09
CA GLY A 82 1.86 6.87 9.86
C GLY A 82 1.91 7.32 8.39
N ILE A 83 0.90 8.08 7.97
CA ILE A 83 0.71 8.56 6.59
C ILE A 83 1.99 9.21 6.03
N GLU A 84 2.67 10.06 6.79
CA GLU A 84 3.89 10.72 6.33
C GLU A 84 5.03 9.73 6.04
N THR A 85 5.18 8.71 6.89
CA THR A 85 6.21 7.68 6.73
C THR A 85 5.89 6.81 5.53
N LEU A 86 4.64 6.35 5.40
CA LEU A 86 4.19 5.54 4.26
C LEU A 86 4.27 6.31 2.94
N TYR A 87 3.96 7.61 2.94
CA TYR A 87 4.14 8.48 1.78
C TYR A 87 5.61 8.55 1.35
N LYS A 88 6.54 8.78 2.29
CA LYS A 88 7.98 8.81 2.01
C LYS A 88 8.48 7.47 1.45
N ILE A 89 8.01 6.36 2.02
CA ILE A 89 8.33 5.00 1.53
C ILE A 89 7.80 4.82 0.10
N GLY A 90 6.53 5.12 -0.15
CA GLY A 90 5.93 4.99 -1.48
C GLY A 90 6.62 5.85 -2.55
N LYS A 91 7.04 7.08 -2.17
CA LYS A 91 7.86 7.94 -3.03
C LYS A 91 9.24 7.33 -3.31
N LYS A 92 9.93 6.81 -2.30
CA LYS A 92 11.23 6.15 -2.46
C LYS A 92 11.14 4.91 -3.35
N MET A 93 10.05 4.15 -3.25
CA MET A 93 9.78 2.99 -4.10
C MET A 93 9.35 3.37 -5.53
N ASN A 94 9.04 4.65 -5.78
CA ASN A 94 8.50 5.16 -7.04
C ASN A 94 7.26 4.38 -7.52
N ILE A 95 6.40 3.91 -6.60
CA ILE A 95 5.20 3.14 -6.95
C ILE A 95 4.02 4.05 -7.34
N GLY A 96 4.11 5.34 -7.01
CA GLY A 96 3.10 6.33 -7.36
C GLY A 96 2.92 6.54 -8.87
N GLU A 97 3.94 6.23 -9.69
CA GLU A 97 3.85 6.35 -11.16
C GLU A 97 2.90 5.31 -11.79
N PHE A 98 2.54 4.26 -11.05
CA PHE A 98 1.63 3.21 -11.51
C PHE A 98 0.19 3.45 -11.07
N LEU A 99 -0.08 4.47 -10.24
CA LEU A 99 -1.43 4.76 -9.77
C LEU A 99 -2.33 5.22 -10.92
N LEU A 100 -3.50 4.63 -11.00
CA LEU A 100 -4.56 5.04 -11.91
C LEU A 100 -5.38 6.12 -11.22
N LEU A 101 -5.23 7.37 -11.68
CA LEU A 101 -5.90 8.55 -11.15
C LEU A 101 -6.96 9.09 -12.12
N GLY A 102 -8.03 9.67 -11.59
CA GLY A 102 -9.02 10.41 -12.39
C GLY A 102 -8.44 11.71 -12.94
N LYS A 103 -9.15 12.36 -13.86
CA LYS A 103 -8.68 13.57 -14.56
C LYS A 103 -8.53 14.81 -13.66
N GLY A 104 -9.05 14.77 -12.43
CA GLY A 104 -9.08 15.88 -11.48
C GLY A 104 -8.12 15.74 -10.30
N GLU A 105 -7.17 14.79 -10.35
CA GLU A 105 -6.27 14.44 -9.24
C GLU A 105 -4.80 14.59 -9.58
#